data_AF-A0A0G1HTA4-F1
#
_entry.id   AF-A0A0G1HTA4-F1
#
_cell.length_a   1.000
_cell.length_b   1.000
_cell.length_c   1.000
_cell.angle_alpha   90.00
_cell.angle_beta   90.00
_cell.angle_gamma   90.00
#
_symmetry.space_group_name_H-M   'P 1'
#
loop_
_entity.id
_entity.type
_entity.pdbx_description
1 polymer ?
#
loop_
_entity_poly.entity_id
_entity_poly.type
_entity_poly.pdbx_seq_one_letter_code
_entity_poly.pdbx_strand_id
1 'polypeptide(L)' 'AMNYIWSEIGELDAEIQKTKPWESKDKGVIADLVLRLSHIAYTLAPFMPQTSEKILSAIKDNRLSKPLFPRKDA' A
#
# COMPACT_ATOMS: atom_id res chain seq x y z
N ALA A 1 16.33 -7.36 3.62
CA ALA A 1 14.86 -7.49 3.78
C ALA A 1 14.16 -6.13 3.69
N MET A 2 14.43 -5.17 4.58
CA MET A 2 13.74 -3.87 4.56
C MET A 2 13.95 -3.04 3.28
N ASN A 3 15.16 -3.07 2.69
CA ASN A 3 15.42 -2.42 1.40
C ASN A 3 14.57 -3.00 0.26
N TYR A 4 14.29 -4.30 0.30
CA TYR A 4 13.45 -4.96 -0.70
C TYR A 4 11.98 -4.51 -0.56
N ILE A 5 11.46 -4.45 0.68
CA ILE A 5 10.11 -3.93 0.96
C ILE A 5 9.98 -2.48 0.47
N TRP A 6 10.98 -1.64 0.71
CA TRP A 6 10.98 -0.26 0.22
C TRP A 6 11.05 -0.16 -1.30
N SER A 7 11.78 -1.07 -1.97
CA SER A 7 11.79 -1.18 -3.44
C SER A 7 10.40 -1.51 -3.97
N GLU A 8 9.73 -2.53 -3.40
CA GLU A 8 8.38 -2.94 -3.78
C GLU A 8 7.36 -1.81 -3.61
N ILE A 9 7.47 -1.03 -2.52
CA ILE A 9 6.62 0.15 -2.29
C ILE A 9 6.87 1.20 -3.40
N GLY A 10 8.13 1.49 -3.73
CA GLY A 10 8.47 2.44 -4.79
C GLY A 10 8.01 1.99 -6.17
N GLU A 11 8.12 0.69 -6.47
CA GLU A 11 7.63 0.09 -7.71
C GLU A 11 6.10 0.14 -7.81
N LEU A 12 5.40 -0.13 -6.72
CA LEU A 12 3.95 -0.01 -6.68
C LEU A 12 3.49 1.44 -6.89
N ASP A 13 4.16 2.41 -6.27
CA ASP A 13 3.88 3.84 -6.47
C ASP A 13 4.12 4.26 -7.93
N ALA A 14 5.22 3.82 -8.53
CA ALA A 14 5.50 4.05 -9.95
C ALA A 14 4.42 3.42 -10.85
N GLU A 15 3.93 2.23 -10.52
CA GLU A 15 2.87 1.56 -11.27
C GLU A 15 1.53 2.30 -11.16
N ILE A 16 1.19 2.81 -9.97
CA ILE A 16 0.02 3.67 -9.75
C ILE A 16 0.10 4.91 -10.65
N GLN A 17 1.26 5.55 -10.75
CA GLN A 17 1.47 6.71 -11.62
C GLN A 17 1.41 6.39 -13.11
N LYS A 18 1.87 5.20 -13.53
CA LYS A 18 1.81 4.75 -14.93
C LYS A 18 0.40 4.37 -15.35
N THR A 19 -0.29 3.59 -14.52
CA THR A 19 -1.61 3.04 -14.83
C THR A 19 -2.73 4.05 -14.59
N LYS A 20 -2.49 5.08 -13.77
CA LYS A 20 -3.44 6.16 -13.43
C LYS A 20 -4.85 5.62 -13.18
N PRO A 21 -5.03 4.72 -12.20
CA PRO A 21 -6.32 4.05 -11.98
C PRO A 21 -7.45 5.04 -11.64
N TRP A 22 -7.13 6.25 -11.20
CA TRP A 22 -8.11 7.31 -10.95
C TRP A 22 -8.72 7.90 -12.23
N GLU A 23 -8.02 7.86 -13.36
CA GLU A 23 -8.49 8.31 -14.67
C GLU A 23 -9.29 7.21 -15.37
N SER A 24 -8.74 6.00 -15.46
CA SER A 24 -9.37 4.88 -16.16
C SER A 24 -10.54 4.27 -15.37
N LYS A 25 -10.49 4.35 -14.04
CA LYS A 25 -11.40 3.66 -13.11
C LYS A 25 -11.50 2.15 -13.38
N ASP A 26 -10.45 1.57 -13.96
CA ASP A 26 -10.38 0.14 -14.25
C ASP A 26 -10.28 -0.64 -12.95
N LYS A 27 -11.33 -1.42 -12.66
CA LYS A 27 -11.41 -2.24 -11.46
C LYS A 27 -10.37 -3.36 -11.44
N GLY A 28 -9.93 -3.86 -12.60
CA GLY A 28 -8.89 -4.88 -12.70
C GLY A 28 -7.55 -4.34 -12.25
N VAL A 29 -7.17 -3.15 -12.73
CA VAL A 29 -5.95 -2.46 -12.31
C VAL A 29 -6.00 -2.12 -10.82
N ILE A 30 -7.12 -1.60 -10.33
CA ILE A 30 -7.27 -1.29 -8.90
C ILE A 30 -7.13 -2.57 -8.05
N ALA A 31 -7.74 -3.68 -8.46
CA ALA A 31 -7.66 -4.95 -7.74
C ALA A 31 -6.21 -5.49 -7.70
N ASP A 32 -5.47 -5.40 -8.80
CA ASP A 32 -4.06 -5.79 -8.86
C ASP A 32 -3.19 -4.96 -7.91
N LEU A 33 -3.36 -3.63 -7.95
CA LEU A 33 -2.63 -2.70 -7.07
C LEU A 33 -2.92 -2.96 -5.59
N VAL A 34 -4.19 -3.23 -5.24
CA VAL A 34 -4.59 -3.57 -3.87
C VAL A 34 -4.02 -4.92 -3.44
N LEU A 35 -4.00 -5.92 -4.32
CA LEU A 35 -3.41 -7.22 -4.06
C LEU A 35 -1.90 -7.08 -3.76
N ARG A 36 -1.16 -6.33 -4.59
CA ARG A 36 0.26 -6.04 -4.35
C ARG A 36 0.50 -5.28 -3.05
N LEU A 37 -0.36 -4.30 -2.72
CA LEU A 37 -0.29 -3.59 -1.44
C LEU A 37 -0.49 -4.54 -0.24
N SER A 38 -1.42 -5.49 -0.34
CA SER A 38 -1.62 -6.49 0.71
C SER A 38 -0.39 -7.38 0.93
N HIS A 39 0.30 -7.77 -0.15
CA HIS A 39 1.54 -8.54 -0.09
C HIS A 39 2.66 -7.77 0.64
N ILE A 40 2.81 -6.48 0.34
CA ILE A 40 3.74 -5.60 1.05
C ILE A 40 3.39 -5.55 2.54
N ALA A 41 2.11 -5.41 2.89
CA ALA A 41 1.67 -5.39 4.29
C ALA A 41 2.03 -6.68 5.03
N TYR A 42 1.82 -7.86 4.42
CA TYR A 42 2.24 -9.14 5.01
C TYR A 42 3.75 -9.22 5.21
N THR A 43 4.53 -8.78 4.23
CA THR A 43 6.00 -8.78 4.29
C THR A 43 6.52 -7.78 5.34
N LEU A 44 5.75 -6.72 5.61
CA LEU A 44 6.06 -5.70 6.62
C LEU A 44 5.73 -6.17 8.05
N ALA A 45 4.86 -7.17 8.23
CA ALA A 45 4.42 -7.65 9.54
C ALA A 45 5.53 -7.95 10.57
N PRO A 46 6.64 -8.64 10.22
CA PRO A 46 7.72 -8.92 11.18
C PRO A 46 8.53 -7.68 11.59
N PHE A 47 8.43 -6.56 10.84
CA PHE A 47 9.17 -5.32 11.11
C PHE A 47 8.28 -4.25 11.75
N MET A 48 7.04 -4.12 11.27
CA MET A 48 6.06 -3.13 11.73
C MET A 48 4.66 -3.75 11.75
N PRO A 49 4.34 -4.60 12.75
CA PRO A 49 3.07 -5.33 12.80
C PRO A 49 1.86 -4.41 12.88
N GLN A 50 1.94 -3.32 13.65
CA GLN A 50 0.86 -2.34 13.77
C GLN A 50 0.58 -1.61 12.44
N THR A 51 1.61 -1.35 11.64
CA THR A 51 1.45 -0.71 10.32
C THR A 51 0.85 -1.70 9.33
N SER A 52 1.33 -2.94 9.32
CA SER A 52 0.79 -4.04 8.51
C SER A 52 -0.71 -4.23 8.77
N GLU A 53 -1.11 -4.33 10.04
CA GLU A 53 -2.51 -4.53 10.42
C GLU A 53 -3.42 -3.36 9.99
N LYS A 54 -2.94 -2.12 10.12
CA LYS A 54 -3.68 -0.94 9.64
C LYS A 54 -3.89 -0.96 8.12
N ILE A 55 -2.88 -1.37 7.34
CA ILE A 55 -3.00 -1.49 5.88
C ILE A 55 -4.01 -2.58 5.53
N LEU A 56 -3.87 -3.78 6.11
CA LEU A 56 -4.76 -4.91 5.83
C LEU A 56 -6.22 -4.60 6.23
N SER A 57 -6.42 -3.92 7.35
CA SER A 57 -7.75 -3.48 7.80
C SER A 57 -8.35 -2.46 6.86
N ALA A 58 -7.56 -1.49 6.38
CA ALA A 58 -8.01 -0.49 5.41
C ALA A 58 -8.43 -1.10 4.07
N ILE A 59 -7.68 -2.09 3.60
CA ILE A 59 -8.02 -2.88 2.40
C ILE A 59 -9.33 -3.63 2.62
N LYS A 60 -9.46 -4.35 3.75
CA LYS A 60 -10.65 -5.17 4.07
C LYS A 60 -11.91 -4.31 4.23
N ASP A 61 -11.79 -3.19 4.92
CA ASP A 61 -12.90 -2.28 5.17
C ASP A 61 -13.21 -1.39 3.96
N ASN A 62 -12.36 -1.43 2.92
CA ASN A 62 -12.40 -0.55 1.75
C ASN A 62 -12.52 0.93 2.16
N ARG A 63 -11.72 1.32 3.16
CA ARG A 63 -11.72 2.66 3.76
C ARG A 63 -10.31 3.21 3.80
N LEU A 64 -10.21 4.53 3.62
CA LEU A 64 -8.96 5.26 3.83
C LEU A 64 -8.52 5.10 5.29
N SER A 65 -7.32 4.54 5.50
CA SER A 65 -6.68 4.56 6.81
C SER A 65 -6.29 5.98 7.20
N LYS A 66 -6.26 6.26 8.50
CA LYS A 66 -5.53 7.43 9.01
C LYS A 66 -4.07 7.37 8.52
N PRO A 67 -3.39 8.52 8.32
CA PRO A 67 -1.99 8.54 7.92
C PRO A 67 -1.16 7.60 8.80
N LEU A 68 -0.57 6.58 8.18
CA LEU A 68 0.15 5.52 8.88
C LEU A 68 1.43 6.05 9.53
N PHE A 69 2.01 7.08 8.91
CA PHE A 69 3.20 7.77 9.38
C PHE A 69 2.87 9.26 9.47
N PRO A 70 2.79 9.84 10.69
CA PRO A 70 2.70 11.28 10.83
C PRO A 70 3.98 11.94 10.29
N ARG A 71 3.85 13.09 9.61
CA ARG A 71 5.01 13.88 9.21
C ARG A 71 5.68 14.44 10.47
N LYS A 72 7.02 14.53 10.47
CA LYS A 72 7.79 14.91 11.66
C LYS A 72 7.75 16.40 12.02
N ASP A 73 7.11 17.25 11.23
CA ASP A 73 6.97 18.67 11.56
C ASP A 73 5.51 19.09 11.35
N ALA A 74 4.86 19.45 12.46
CA ALA A 74 3.67 20.28 12.53
C ALA A 74 4.04 21.55 13.31
#